data_AF-A0A258VAN3-F1
#
_entry.id   AF-A0A258VAN3-F1
#
_cell.length_a   1.000
_cell.length_b   1.000
_cell.length_c   1.000
_cell.angle_alpha   90.00
_cell.angle_beta   90.00
_cell.angle_gamma   90.00
#
_symmetry.space_group_name_H-M   'P 1'
#
loop_
_entity.id
_entity.type
_entity.pdbx_description
1 polymer ?
#
loop_
_entity_poly.entity_id
_entity_poly.type
_entity_poly.pdbx_seq_one_letter_code
_entity_poly.pdbx_strand_id
1 'polypeptide(L)'
;MILKMKHCAFVALLAVGFAYTEAAKAGPQTKGSLKDSWAALSEIQAGNKRFSEGKSTHAGQDSAIREKLAGGQQPPVIVVSCSDSRVPPEKIFDQGLGQVFTIRLAGHVLNSDAIASIEYALDHLGAKTLVIMGHDSCGAVKAALITLANTSTGSPHLDSLLSKIRPAVSAFKNISSEDKTIEGPVKANVTATVKDLVKRSKIVREFIENDRLLIAQGIYHLGSGLVVLGTDSKDSEVASAEPKKKKTNRHAASENEGREAKHEISDERSGANNKKSRKSTQNDFYKPRD
;
A
#
# COMPACT_ATOMS: atom_id res chain seq x y z
N MET A 1 -46.31 7.38 -60.30
CA MET A 1 -46.68 7.23 -58.87
C MET A 1 -46.43 5.79 -58.46
N ILE A 2 -45.65 5.63 -57.37
CA ILE A 2 -45.69 4.51 -56.40
C ILE A 2 -44.99 3.19 -56.79
N LEU A 3 -43.75 3.10 -56.28
CA LEU A 3 -43.16 2.02 -55.47
C LEU A 3 -42.76 0.69 -56.13
N LYS A 4 -41.48 0.59 -56.53
CA LYS A 4 -40.74 -0.68 -56.54
C LYS A 4 -39.78 -0.71 -55.35
N MET A 5 -40.16 -1.42 -54.31
CA MET A 5 -39.22 -1.90 -53.28
C MET A 5 -38.29 -2.94 -53.92
N LYS A 6 -37.01 -2.59 -54.09
CA LYS A 6 -35.96 -3.58 -54.32
C LYS A 6 -35.18 -3.74 -53.01
N HIS A 7 -35.18 -4.96 -52.51
CA HIS A 7 -34.46 -5.38 -51.32
C HIS A 7 -32.96 -5.26 -51.56
N CYS A 8 -32.28 -4.38 -50.81
CA CYS A 8 -30.84 -4.42 -50.61
C CYS A 8 -30.57 -5.20 -49.33
N ALA A 9 -30.40 -6.52 -49.44
CA ALA A 9 -29.79 -7.30 -48.38
C ALA A 9 -28.27 -7.35 -48.65
N PHE A 10 -27.55 -6.34 -48.17
CA PHE A 10 -26.09 -6.38 -48.08
C PHE A 10 -25.74 -6.91 -46.68
N VAL A 11 -25.61 -8.23 -46.55
CA VAL A 11 -25.05 -8.83 -45.33
C VAL A 11 -23.54 -8.73 -45.44
N ALA A 12 -22.98 -7.65 -44.89
CA ALA A 12 -21.55 -7.53 -44.68
C ALA A 12 -21.16 -8.43 -43.50
N LEU A 13 -20.66 -9.63 -43.81
CA LEU A 13 -20.06 -10.53 -42.84
C LEU A 13 -18.69 -9.96 -42.44
N LEU A 14 -18.66 -9.07 -41.44
CA LEU A 14 -17.42 -8.64 -40.81
C LEU A 14 -16.89 -9.80 -39.97
N ALA A 15 -16.02 -10.60 -40.57
CA ALA A 15 -15.17 -11.54 -39.84
C ALA A 15 -14.18 -10.74 -38.99
N VAL A 16 -14.58 -10.42 -37.75
CA VAL A 16 -13.65 -9.93 -36.73
C VAL A 16 -12.79 -11.12 -36.33
N GLY A 17 -11.67 -11.29 -37.04
CA GLY A 17 -10.59 -12.19 -36.64
C GLY A 17 -9.99 -11.69 -35.34
N PHE A 18 -10.42 -12.25 -34.22
CA PHE A 18 -9.67 -12.17 -32.97
C PHE A 18 -8.38 -12.96 -33.16
N ALA A 19 -7.29 -12.24 -33.46
CA ALA A 19 -5.95 -12.78 -33.35
C ALA A 19 -5.68 -13.02 -31.85
N TYR A 20 -5.98 -14.24 -31.38
CA TYR A 20 -5.36 -14.77 -30.18
C TYR A 20 -3.88 -14.94 -30.49
N THR A 21 -3.06 -13.96 -30.13
CA THR A 21 -1.62 -14.19 -30.03
C THR A 21 -1.41 -15.21 -28.92
N GLU A 22 -0.78 -16.34 -29.26
CA GLU A 22 -0.39 -17.39 -28.33
C GLU A 22 0.23 -16.80 -27.07
N ALA A 23 -0.41 -17.03 -25.92
CA ALA A 23 0.29 -16.99 -24.65
C ALA A 23 1.42 -18.02 -24.76
N ALA A 24 2.66 -17.53 -24.81
CA ALA A 24 3.84 -18.36 -24.89
C ALA A 24 3.77 -19.42 -23.77
N LYS A 25 3.73 -20.69 -24.17
CA LYS A 25 3.88 -21.82 -23.26
C LYS A 25 5.24 -21.67 -22.56
N ALA A 26 5.21 -21.18 -21.32
CA ALA A 26 6.38 -21.03 -20.48
C ALA A 26 6.99 -22.43 -20.26
N GLY A 27 8.11 -22.72 -20.94
CA GLY A 27 8.98 -23.87 -20.62
C GLY A 27 9.53 -23.77 -19.19
N PRO A 28 10.29 -24.76 -18.71
CA PRO A 28 10.84 -24.77 -17.35
C PRO A 28 11.56 -23.45 -17.07
N GLN A 29 11.00 -22.65 -16.18
CA GLN A 29 11.48 -21.28 -15.95
C GLN A 29 12.76 -21.36 -15.14
N THR A 30 13.87 -20.93 -15.74
CA THR A 30 15.19 -20.89 -15.09
C THR A 30 15.15 -19.94 -13.90
N LYS A 31 15.99 -20.22 -12.88
CA LYS A 31 16.23 -19.33 -11.74
C LYS A 31 16.39 -17.87 -12.21
N GLY A 32 15.60 -16.98 -11.64
CA GLY A 32 15.54 -15.56 -11.98
C GLY A 32 16.62 -14.71 -11.31
N SER A 33 16.44 -13.40 -11.40
CA SER A 33 17.25 -12.39 -10.70
C SER A 33 16.31 -11.36 -10.08
N LEU A 34 16.52 -11.06 -8.80
CA LEU A 34 15.76 -10.05 -8.06
C LEU A 34 16.32 -8.62 -8.23
N LYS A 35 17.33 -8.41 -9.08
CA LYS A 35 17.94 -7.09 -9.28
C LYS A 35 16.90 -6.04 -9.69
N ASP A 36 16.07 -6.35 -10.67
CA ASP A 36 15.00 -5.46 -11.14
C ASP A 36 13.95 -5.26 -10.04
N SER A 37 13.68 -6.30 -9.25
CA SER A 37 12.71 -6.24 -8.16
C SER A 37 13.14 -5.26 -7.07
N TRP A 38 14.42 -5.30 -6.69
CA TRP A 38 15.01 -4.35 -5.74
C TRP A 38 15.07 -2.93 -6.29
N ALA A 39 15.36 -2.76 -7.59
CA ALA A 39 15.31 -1.46 -8.24
C ALA A 39 13.89 -0.86 -8.21
N ALA A 40 12.87 -1.68 -8.51
CA ALA A 40 11.47 -1.26 -8.43
C ALA A 40 11.04 -0.89 -7.00
N LEU A 41 11.46 -1.67 -5.99
CA LEU A 41 11.19 -1.37 -4.59
C LEU A 41 11.87 -0.06 -4.16
N SER A 42 13.10 0.18 -4.60
CA SER A 42 13.85 1.40 -4.32
C SER A 42 13.22 2.63 -4.97
N GLU A 43 12.71 2.52 -6.20
CA GLU A 43 12.03 3.62 -6.88
C GLU A 43 10.75 4.04 -6.14
N ILE A 44 9.91 3.09 -5.74
CA ILE A 44 8.71 3.45 -4.98
C ILE A 44 9.06 4.02 -3.60
N GLN A 45 10.12 3.54 -2.94
CA GLN A 45 10.61 4.14 -1.69
C GLN A 45 11.07 5.58 -1.87
N ALA A 46 11.80 5.88 -2.95
CA ALA A 46 12.22 7.22 -3.29
C ALA A 46 11.01 8.14 -3.56
N GLY A 47 10.01 7.63 -4.28
CA GLY A 47 8.76 8.34 -4.52
C GLY A 47 7.94 8.59 -3.26
N ASN A 48 7.85 7.63 -2.33
CA ASN A 48 7.22 7.86 -1.04
C ASN A 48 7.94 8.90 -0.19
N LYS A 49 9.27 8.92 -0.24
CA LYS A 49 10.05 9.99 0.40
C LYS A 49 9.67 11.37 -0.17
N ARG A 50 9.55 11.50 -1.50
CA ARG A 50 9.07 12.74 -2.14
C ARG A 50 7.68 13.13 -1.68
N PHE A 51 6.76 12.17 -1.64
CA PHE A 51 5.39 12.38 -1.15
C PHE A 51 5.37 12.88 0.29
N SER A 52 6.07 12.21 1.21
CA SER A 52 6.14 12.57 2.63
C SER A 52 6.72 13.95 2.89
N GLU A 53 7.65 14.41 2.03
CA GLU A 53 8.27 15.73 2.13
C GLU A 53 7.49 16.85 1.42
N GLY A 54 6.35 16.53 0.77
CA GLY A 54 5.61 17.50 -0.03
C GLY A 54 6.34 17.91 -1.33
N LYS A 55 7.22 17.05 -1.85
CA LYS A 55 8.05 17.28 -3.04
C LYS A 55 7.72 16.31 -4.19
N SER A 56 6.45 15.90 -4.29
CA SER A 56 5.99 15.02 -5.36
C SER A 56 6.25 15.64 -6.73
N THR A 57 6.70 14.82 -7.68
CA THR A 57 6.99 15.27 -9.05
C THR A 57 5.80 15.13 -9.98
N HIS A 58 4.89 14.20 -9.67
CA HIS A 58 3.75 13.86 -10.54
C HIS A 58 4.17 13.46 -11.96
N ALA A 59 5.38 12.91 -12.12
CA ALA A 59 5.92 12.52 -13.41
C ALA A 59 5.11 11.36 -14.04
N GLY A 60 5.05 11.34 -15.37
CA GLY A 60 4.45 10.23 -16.11
C GLY A 60 2.92 10.21 -16.11
N GLN A 61 2.27 11.36 -15.98
CA GLN A 61 0.80 11.50 -15.94
C GLN A 61 0.24 12.28 -17.14
N ASP A 62 1.08 12.68 -18.08
CA ASP A 62 0.68 13.45 -19.27
C ASP A 62 0.00 12.61 -20.36
N SER A 63 -0.57 13.29 -21.35
CA SER A 63 -1.29 12.66 -22.45
C SER A 63 -0.42 11.78 -23.33
N ALA A 64 0.87 12.11 -23.50
CA ALA A 64 1.77 11.33 -24.35
C ALA A 64 2.07 9.97 -23.70
N ILE A 65 2.28 9.93 -22.39
CA ILE A 65 2.41 8.67 -21.65
C ILE A 65 1.11 7.86 -21.70
N ARG A 66 -0.04 8.49 -21.48
CA ARG A 66 -1.35 7.83 -21.61
C ARG A 66 -1.55 7.20 -22.99
N GLU A 67 -1.23 7.93 -24.06
CA GLU A 67 -1.36 7.45 -25.44
C GLU A 67 -0.42 6.28 -25.72
N LYS A 68 0.82 6.33 -25.22
CA LYS A 68 1.76 5.20 -25.31
C LYS A 68 1.23 3.94 -24.62
N LEU A 69 0.60 4.09 -23.44
CA LEU A 69 0.07 2.97 -22.66
C LEU A 69 -1.23 2.36 -23.23
N ALA A 70 -1.85 2.99 -24.24
CA ALA A 70 -3.04 2.43 -24.89
C ALA A 70 -2.76 1.08 -25.58
N GLY A 71 -1.51 0.82 -25.97
CA GLY A 71 -1.09 -0.45 -26.59
C GLY A 71 -0.73 -1.56 -25.60
N GLY A 72 -0.62 -1.27 -24.29
CA GLY A 72 -0.26 -2.25 -23.28
C GLY A 72 0.45 -1.66 -22.05
N GLN A 73 0.64 -2.52 -21.04
CA GLN A 73 1.28 -2.16 -19.77
C GLN A 73 2.24 -3.25 -19.30
N GLN A 74 3.29 -2.84 -18.57
CA GLN A 74 4.26 -3.73 -17.91
C GLN A 74 4.69 -3.10 -16.58
N PRO A 75 3.79 -3.00 -15.58
CA PRO A 75 4.13 -2.41 -14.29
C PRO A 75 5.19 -3.25 -13.56
N PRO A 76 6.29 -2.65 -13.08
CA PRO A 76 7.33 -3.40 -12.36
C PRO A 76 6.89 -3.86 -10.97
N VAL A 77 5.89 -3.20 -10.38
CA VAL A 77 5.43 -3.44 -9.01
C VAL A 77 3.92 -3.62 -8.91
N ILE A 78 3.51 -4.59 -8.09
CA ILE A 78 2.14 -4.78 -7.63
C ILE A 78 2.03 -4.18 -6.24
N VAL A 79 0.99 -3.39 -5.98
CA VAL A 79 0.68 -2.92 -4.62
C VAL A 79 -0.72 -3.38 -4.24
N VAL A 80 -0.80 -4.24 -3.23
CA VAL A 80 -2.05 -4.59 -2.55
C VAL A 80 -2.19 -3.68 -1.34
N SER A 81 -3.26 -2.88 -1.30
CA SER A 81 -3.50 -1.96 -0.20
C SER A 81 -4.97 -1.88 0.23
N CYS A 82 -5.23 -1.09 1.26
CA CYS A 82 -6.58 -0.85 1.74
C CYS A 82 -7.40 0.00 0.75
N SER A 83 -8.71 -0.27 0.66
CA SER A 83 -9.66 0.62 -0.03
C SER A 83 -9.87 1.98 0.66
N ASP A 84 -9.25 2.21 1.81
CA ASP A 84 -9.26 3.50 2.52
C ASP A 84 -8.91 4.65 1.57
N SER A 85 -9.79 5.66 1.50
CA SER A 85 -9.67 6.77 0.54
C SER A 85 -8.43 7.63 0.75
N ARG A 86 -7.80 7.54 1.92
CA ARG A 86 -6.55 8.24 2.27
C ARG A 86 -5.31 7.47 1.82
N VAL A 87 -5.48 6.27 1.27
CA VAL A 87 -4.39 5.35 0.90
C VAL A 87 -4.33 5.03 -0.60
N PRO A 88 -4.29 6.01 -1.51
CA PRO A 88 -4.06 5.77 -2.95
C PRO A 88 -2.57 5.47 -3.24
N PRO A 89 -2.19 4.22 -3.63
CA PRO A 89 -0.79 3.83 -3.78
C PRO A 89 0.02 4.67 -4.76
N GLU A 90 -0.54 4.98 -5.92
CA GLU A 90 0.14 5.74 -6.97
C GLU A 90 0.54 7.14 -6.49
N LYS A 91 -0.31 7.77 -5.67
CA LYS A 91 0.01 9.07 -5.08
C LYS A 91 1.02 8.94 -3.94
N ILE A 92 0.81 7.98 -3.04
CA ILE A 92 1.68 7.77 -1.86
C ILE A 92 3.11 7.44 -2.27
N PHE A 93 3.28 6.73 -3.38
CA PHE A 93 4.59 6.40 -3.93
C PHE A 93 5.05 7.36 -5.04
N ASP A 94 4.34 8.47 -5.30
CA ASP A 94 4.64 9.45 -6.37
C ASP A 94 4.98 8.78 -7.72
N GLN A 95 4.10 7.88 -8.16
CA GLN A 95 4.25 7.09 -9.38
C GLN A 95 3.31 7.58 -10.50
N GLY A 96 3.79 7.44 -11.74
CA GLY A 96 3.04 7.74 -12.95
C GLY A 96 2.16 6.60 -13.44
N LEU A 97 1.52 6.81 -14.60
CA LEU A 97 0.71 5.78 -15.25
C LEU A 97 1.56 4.57 -15.65
N GLY A 98 0.99 3.37 -15.47
CA GLY A 98 1.62 2.11 -15.84
C GLY A 98 2.76 1.64 -14.93
N GLN A 99 3.07 2.36 -13.83
CA GLN A 99 4.16 2.00 -12.92
C GLN A 99 3.72 1.07 -11.78
N VAL A 100 2.46 1.15 -11.36
CA VAL A 100 1.92 0.36 -10.24
C VAL A 100 0.70 -0.42 -10.70
N PHE A 101 0.72 -1.73 -10.49
CA PHE A 101 -0.48 -2.58 -10.60
C PHE A 101 -1.19 -2.60 -9.25
N THR A 102 -2.28 -1.85 -9.13
CA THR A 102 -2.93 -1.59 -7.83
C THR A 102 -4.12 -2.51 -7.60
N ILE A 103 -4.13 -3.18 -6.44
CA ILE A 103 -5.26 -4.01 -5.96
C ILE A 103 -5.69 -3.48 -4.60
N ARG A 104 -6.98 -3.13 -4.43
CA ARG A 104 -7.47 -2.46 -3.21
C ARG A 104 -8.72 -3.11 -2.65
N LEU A 105 -8.61 -3.65 -1.44
CA LEU A 105 -9.73 -4.19 -0.67
C LEU A 105 -9.68 -3.66 0.77
N ALA A 106 -10.82 -3.49 1.44
CA ALA A 106 -10.83 -3.03 2.82
C ALA A 106 -10.02 -3.99 3.71
N GLY A 107 -9.08 -3.45 4.47
CA GLY A 107 -8.13 -4.23 5.28
C GLY A 107 -7.16 -5.08 4.45
N HIS A 108 -6.98 -4.78 3.16
CA HIS A 108 -6.13 -5.51 2.20
C HIS A 108 -6.36 -7.04 2.22
N VAL A 109 -7.62 -7.43 2.42
CA VAL A 109 -8.05 -8.82 2.50
C VAL A 109 -8.06 -9.46 1.12
N LEU A 110 -7.52 -10.67 0.98
CA LEU A 110 -7.41 -11.38 -0.29
C LEU A 110 -8.59 -12.35 -0.51
N ASN A 111 -9.50 -11.97 -1.40
CA ASN A 111 -10.46 -12.89 -2.03
C ASN A 111 -9.83 -13.57 -3.26
N SER A 112 -10.59 -14.45 -3.93
CA SER A 112 -10.10 -15.15 -5.13
C SER A 112 -9.75 -14.19 -6.27
N ASP A 113 -10.53 -13.12 -6.48
CA ASP A 113 -10.28 -12.15 -7.55
C ASP A 113 -9.00 -11.34 -7.30
N ALA A 114 -8.72 -11.00 -6.04
CA ALA A 114 -7.48 -10.31 -5.66
C ALA A 114 -6.26 -11.21 -5.91
N ILE A 115 -6.34 -12.49 -5.57
CA ILE A 115 -5.26 -13.45 -5.86
C ILE A 115 -5.08 -13.62 -7.37
N ALA A 116 -6.17 -13.81 -8.12
CA ALA A 116 -6.11 -13.91 -9.58
C ALA A 116 -5.51 -12.66 -10.22
N SER A 117 -5.79 -11.47 -9.68
CA SER A 117 -5.20 -10.21 -10.14
C SER A 117 -3.69 -10.14 -9.87
N ILE A 118 -3.21 -10.66 -8.74
CA ILE A 118 -1.77 -10.79 -8.45
C ILE A 118 -1.14 -11.78 -9.45
N GLU A 119 -1.74 -12.95 -9.63
CA GLU A 119 -1.23 -13.97 -10.56
C GLU A 119 -1.16 -13.46 -12.00
N TYR A 120 -2.18 -12.72 -12.44
CA TYR A 120 -2.18 -12.06 -13.74
C TYR A 120 -1.01 -11.07 -13.87
N ALA A 121 -0.79 -10.21 -12.89
CA ALA A 121 0.30 -9.25 -12.94
C ALA A 121 1.68 -9.92 -12.92
N LEU A 122 1.85 -11.02 -12.20
CA LEU A 122 3.10 -11.80 -12.18
C LEU A 122 3.35 -12.52 -13.50
N ASP A 123 2.37 -13.30 -13.97
CA ASP A 123 2.56 -14.25 -15.06
C ASP A 123 2.34 -13.62 -16.45
N HIS A 124 1.41 -12.65 -16.56
CA HIS A 124 1.05 -12.04 -17.84
C HIS A 124 1.69 -10.66 -18.04
N LEU A 125 1.82 -9.86 -16.98
CA LEU A 125 2.40 -8.51 -17.09
C LEU A 125 3.90 -8.46 -16.74
N GLY A 126 4.45 -9.53 -16.17
CA GLY A 126 5.87 -9.66 -15.85
C GLY A 126 6.32 -8.85 -14.64
N ALA A 127 5.40 -8.44 -13.75
CA ALA A 127 5.75 -7.79 -12.49
C ALA A 127 6.58 -8.74 -11.61
N LYS A 128 7.60 -8.20 -10.93
CA LYS A 128 8.52 -9.00 -10.09
C LYS A 128 8.67 -8.49 -8.66
N THR A 129 7.92 -7.45 -8.30
CA THR A 129 7.87 -6.89 -6.95
C THR A 129 6.42 -6.82 -6.51
N LEU A 130 6.13 -7.33 -5.31
CA LEU A 130 4.82 -7.26 -4.69
C LEU A 130 4.95 -6.57 -3.33
N VAL A 131 4.15 -5.54 -3.11
CA VAL A 131 4.02 -4.86 -1.82
C VAL A 131 2.65 -5.17 -1.23
N ILE A 132 2.63 -5.78 -0.04
CA ILE A 132 1.42 -5.85 0.78
C ILE A 132 1.47 -4.70 1.79
N MET A 133 0.61 -3.71 1.62
CA MET A 133 0.65 -2.46 2.38
C MET A 133 -0.58 -2.30 3.27
N GLY A 134 -0.36 -2.37 4.58
CA GLY A 134 -1.29 -1.91 5.61
C GLY A 134 -1.15 -0.41 5.85
N HIS A 135 -2.00 0.13 6.72
CA HIS A 135 -1.88 1.51 7.17
C HIS A 135 -2.36 1.69 8.60
N ASP A 136 -1.83 2.69 9.30
CA ASP A 136 -2.31 3.07 10.62
C ASP A 136 -3.76 3.56 10.57
N SER A 137 -4.46 3.48 11.70
CA SER A 137 -5.89 3.82 11.80
C SER A 137 -6.82 3.10 10.80
N CYS A 138 -6.51 1.87 10.39
CA CYS A 138 -7.34 1.04 9.50
C CYS A 138 -8.69 0.65 10.13
N GLY A 139 -9.79 1.05 9.48
CA GLY A 139 -11.15 0.77 9.95
C GLY A 139 -11.49 -0.73 10.00
N ALA A 140 -11.05 -1.51 9.01
CA ALA A 140 -11.31 -2.96 8.97
C ALA A 140 -10.59 -3.70 10.11
N VAL A 141 -9.34 -3.33 10.41
CA VAL A 141 -8.57 -3.89 11.53
C VAL A 141 -9.23 -3.52 12.87
N LYS A 142 -9.64 -2.25 13.04
CA LYS A 142 -10.38 -1.82 14.24
C LYS A 142 -11.69 -2.58 14.42
N ALA A 143 -12.48 -2.72 13.35
CA ALA A 143 -13.73 -3.47 13.39
C ALA A 143 -13.48 -4.96 13.71
N ALA A 144 -12.41 -5.57 13.20
CA ALA A 144 -12.04 -6.94 13.53
C ALA A 144 -11.66 -7.10 15.01
N LEU A 145 -10.94 -6.13 15.60
CA LEU A 145 -10.61 -6.09 17.04
C LEU A 145 -11.87 -5.99 17.91
N ILE A 146 -12.78 -5.08 17.59
CA ILE A 146 -14.05 -4.88 18.31
C ILE A 146 -14.93 -6.13 18.22
N THR A 147 -14.85 -6.87 17.11
CA THR A 147 -15.70 -8.03 16.83
C THR A 147 -15.02 -9.39 17.00
N LEU A 148 -13.92 -9.47 17.77
CA LEU A 148 -13.13 -10.70 17.95
C LEU A 148 -13.93 -11.90 18.48
N ALA A 149 -14.96 -11.67 19.30
CA ALA A 149 -15.84 -12.71 19.83
C ALA A 149 -16.88 -13.22 18.80
N ASN A 150 -16.63 -13.03 17.49
CA ASN A 150 -17.59 -13.24 16.41
C ASN A 150 -18.92 -12.52 16.63
N THR A 151 -18.88 -11.39 17.33
CA THR A 151 -20.02 -10.49 17.39
C THR A 151 -20.27 -9.95 16.00
N SER A 152 -21.50 -10.13 15.51
CA SER A 152 -21.88 -9.67 14.18
C SER A 152 -21.88 -8.15 14.14
N THR A 153 -21.45 -7.59 13.02
CA THR A 153 -21.64 -6.18 12.69
C THR A 153 -23.07 -5.86 12.25
N GLY A 154 -23.93 -6.87 12.08
CA GLY A 154 -25.24 -6.73 11.43
C GLY A 154 -25.16 -6.72 9.91
N SER A 155 -23.95 -6.83 9.33
CA SER A 155 -23.72 -6.89 7.88
C SER A 155 -22.99 -8.18 7.51
N PRO A 156 -23.65 -9.16 6.86
CA PRO A 156 -23.04 -10.46 6.54
C PRO A 156 -21.78 -10.37 5.68
N HIS A 157 -21.74 -9.44 4.71
CA HIS A 157 -20.56 -9.24 3.87
C HIS A 157 -19.40 -8.61 4.63
N LEU A 158 -19.70 -7.67 5.55
CA LEU A 158 -18.68 -7.12 6.42
C LEU A 158 -18.16 -8.18 7.38
N ASP A 159 -19.03 -8.98 7.98
CA ASP A 159 -18.62 -10.08 8.87
C ASP A 159 -17.75 -11.11 8.14
N SER A 160 -18.05 -11.41 6.87
CA SER A 160 -17.22 -12.26 6.01
C SER A 160 -15.86 -11.64 5.70
N LEU A 161 -15.76 -10.32 5.60
CA LEU A 161 -14.49 -9.62 5.47
C LEU A 161 -13.69 -9.68 6.77
N LEU A 162 -14.32 -9.34 7.90
CA LEU A 162 -13.68 -9.30 9.21
C LEU A 162 -13.23 -10.67 9.68
N SER A 163 -13.95 -11.75 9.35
CA SER A 163 -13.56 -13.12 9.68
C SER A 163 -12.20 -13.52 9.10
N LYS A 164 -11.76 -12.87 8.02
CA LYS A 164 -10.43 -13.07 7.41
C LYS A 164 -9.33 -12.30 8.14
N ILE A 165 -9.67 -11.24 8.88
CA ILE A 165 -8.73 -10.41 9.67
C ILE A 165 -8.62 -10.90 11.12
N ARG A 166 -9.73 -11.31 11.73
CA ARG A 166 -9.83 -11.70 13.15
C ARG A 166 -8.72 -12.67 13.62
N PRO A 167 -8.34 -13.73 12.86
CA PRO A 167 -7.29 -14.64 13.28
C PRO A 167 -5.95 -13.91 13.54
N ALA A 168 -5.59 -12.98 12.65
CA ALA A 168 -4.33 -12.24 12.73
C ALA A 168 -4.28 -11.27 13.91
N VAL A 169 -5.43 -10.72 14.31
CA VAL A 169 -5.50 -9.67 15.34
C VAL A 169 -5.95 -10.19 16.71
N SER A 170 -6.27 -11.48 16.82
CA SER A 170 -6.78 -12.13 18.04
C SER A 170 -5.84 -12.03 19.25
N ALA A 171 -4.52 -12.02 19.02
CA ALA A 171 -3.51 -11.81 20.07
C ALA A 171 -3.56 -10.41 20.71
N PHE A 172 -4.26 -9.46 20.08
CA PHE A 172 -4.35 -8.06 20.49
C PHE A 172 -5.70 -7.70 21.11
N LYS A 173 -6.47 -8.70 21.58
CA LYS A 173 -7.82 -8.53 22.15
C LYS A 173 -7.95 -7.53 23.31
N ASN A 174 -6.83 -7.18 23.96
CA ASN A 174 -6.80 -6.24 25.09
C ASN A 174 -6.40 -4.82 24.67
N ILE A 175 -6.13 -4.57 23.38
CA ILE A 175 -5.85 -3.23 22.86
C ILE A 175 -7.19 -2.52 22.62
N SER A 176 -7.34 -1.30 23.14
CA SER A 176 -8.54 -0.50 22.93
C SER A 176 -8.62 -0.05 21.47
N SER A 177 -9.83 0.02 20.91
CA SER A 177 -10.06 0.56 19.55
C SER A 177 -9.70 2.05 19.42
N GLU A 178 -9.60 2.74 20.55
CA GLU A 178 -9.22 4.14 20.69
C GLU A 178 -7.70 4.31 20.79
N ASP A 179 -6.95 3.23 21.04
CA ASP A 179 -5.49 3.28 21.07
C ASP A 179 -4.95 3.61 19.68
N LYS A 180 -4.15 4.68 19.62
CA LYS A 180 -3.45 5.09 18.39
C LYS A 180 -2.40 4.06 17.94
N THR A 181 -2.10 3.07 18.77
CA THR A 181 -1.07 2.04 18.57
C THR A 181 -1.62 0.76 17.93
N ILE A 182 -2.66 0.84 17.08
CA ILE A 182 -3.10 -0.31 16.27
C ILE A 182 -2.06 -0.78 15.24
N GLU A 183 -0.85 -0.23 15.24
CA GLU A 183 0.27 -0.64 14.40
C GLU A 183 0.59 -2.14 14.55
N GLY A 184 0.59 -2.67 15.77
CA GLY A 184 0.79 -4.11 16.03
C GLY A 184 -0.25 -4.99 15.32
N PRO A 185 -1.56 -4.77 15.56
CA PRO A 185 -2.63 -5.43 14.82
C PRO A 185 -2.55 -5.28 13.29
N VAL A 186 -2.22 -4.08 12.79
CA VAL A 186 -2.07 -3.84 11.35
C VAL A 186 -0.90 -4.65 10.78
N LYS A 187 0.26 -4.63 11.45
CA LYS A 187 1.44 -5.43 11.06
C LYS A 187 1.12 -6.92 11.03
N ALA A 188 0.41 -7.41 12.05
CA ALA A 188 -0.03 -8.79 12.10
C ALA A 188 -0.97 -9.15 10.92
N ASN A 189 -1.88 -8.25 10.55
CA ASN A 189 -2.75 -8.43 9.38
C ASN A 189 -1.95 -8.47 8.06
N VAL A 190 -0.94 -7.60 7.89
CA VAL A 190 -0.05 -7.60 6.72
C VAL A 190 0.69 -8.93 6.61
N THR A 191 1.34 -9.37 7.68
CA THR A 191 2.06 -10.65 7.71
C THR A 191 1.13 -11.84 7.46
N ALA A 192 -0.07 -11.83 8.05
CA ALA A 192 -1.06 -12.87 7.80
C ALA A 192 -1.52 -12.91 6.33
N THR A 193 -1.68 -11.73 5.71
CA THR A 193 -2.04 -11.60 4.29
C THR A 193 -0.96 -12.21 3.38
N VAL A 194 0.32 -11.92 3.63
CA VAL A 194 1.44 -12.54 2.88
C VAL A 194 1.42 -14.06 3.03
N LYS A 195 1.27 -14.56 4.26
CA LYS A 195 1.21 -16.01 4.54
C LYS A 195 0.02 -16.68 3.85
N ASP A 196 -1.16 -16.06 3.87
CA ASP A 196 -2.35 -16.58 3.18
C ASP A 196 -2.13 -16.63 1.66
N LEU A 197 -1.56 -15.58 1.07
CA LEU A 197 -1.25 -15.53 -0.36
C LEU A 197 -0.30 -16.65 -0.77
N VAL A 198 0.84 -16.78 -0.07
CA VAL A 198 1.84 -17.83 -0.35
C VAL A 198 1.24 -19.22 -0.15
N LYS A 199 0.34 -19.40 0.83
CA LYS A 199 -0.36 -20.67 1.04
C LYS A 199 -1.33 -21.01 -0.10
N ARG A 200 -2.06 -20.02 -0.63
CA ARG A 200 -3.17 -20.24 -1.57
C ARG A 200 -2.75 -20.23 -3.04
N SER A 201 -1.71 -19.47 -3.41
CA SER A 201 -1.26 -19.35 -4.80
C SER A 201 -0.03 -20.20 -5.09
N LYS A 202 -0.18 -21.18 -5.99
CA LYS A 202 0.95 -21.96 -6.51
C LYS A 202 1.89 -21.10 -7.34
N ILE A 203 1.36 -20.20 -8.16
CA ILE A 203 2.15 -19.28 -9.01
C ILE A 203 3.04 -18.40 -8.14
N VAL A 204 2.51 -17.80 -7.07
CA VAL A 204 3.32 -16.99 -6.15
C VAL A 204 4.45 -17.79 -5.53
N ARG A 205 4.20 -19.03 -5.07
CA ARG A 205 5.26 -19.90 -4.52
C ARG A 205 6.33 -20.19 -5.54
N GLU A 206 5.95 -20.59 -6.75
CA GLU A 206 6.91 -20.88 -7.82
C GLU A 206 7.76 -19.65 -8.17
N PHE A 207 7.17 -18.45 -8.20
CA PHE A 207 7.93 -17.22 -8.41
C PHE A 207 8.92 -16.92 -7.29
N ILE A 208 8.57 -17.19 -6.03
CA ILE A 208 9.48 -17.03 -4.88
C ILE A 208 10.61 -18.06 -4.95
N GLU A 209 10.28 -19.34 -5.10
CA GLU A 209 11.23 -20.46 -5.12
C GLU A 209 12.27 -20.34 -6.25
N ASN A 210 11.92 -19.63 -7.32
CA ASN A 210 12.78 -19.39 -8.47
C ASN A 210 13.45 -18.00 -8.46
N ASP A 211 13.45 -17.24 -7.36
CA ASP A 211 14.05 -15.89 -7.28
C ASP A 211 13.52 -14.91 -8.35
N ARG A 212 12.20 -14.99 -8.63
CA ARG A 212 11.49 -14.16 -9.62
C ARG A 212 10.51 -13.16 -8.98
N LEU A 213 10.29 -13.25 -7.67
CA LEU A 213 9.40 -12.35 -6.94
C LEU A 213 10.01 -11.91 -5.62
N LEU A 214 10.10 -10.59 -5.43
CA LEU A 214 10.34 -9.96 -4.13
C LEU A 214 9.01 -9.57 -3.51
N ILE A 215 8.75 -10.02 -2.28
CA ILE A 215 7.60 -9.57 -1.48
C ILE A 215 8.09 -8.61 -0.38
N ALA A 216 7.55 -7.40 -0.38
CA ALA A 216 7.74 -6.41 0.68
C ALA A 216 6.44 -6.24 1.49
N GLN A 217 6.59 -6.13 2.80
CA GLN A 217 5.53 -5.80 3.75
C GLN A 217 5.66 -4.32 4.12
N GLY A 218 4.57 -3.57 3.99
CA GLY A 218 4.55 -2.12 4.22
C GLY A 218 3.52 -1.67 5.24
N ILE A 219 3.85 -0.64 6.01
CA ILE A 219 2.89 0.11 6.81
C ILE A 219 2.97 1.59 6.41
N TYR A 220 1.85 2.11 5.89
CA TYR A 220 1.70 3.53 5.63
C TYR A 220 1.22 4.26 6.89
N HIS A 221 1.90 5.36 7.23
CA HIS A 221 1.55 6.22 8.34
C HIS A 221 0.87 7.49 7.83
N LEU A 222 -0.43 7.62 8.08
CA LEU A 222 -1.28 8.72 7.61
C LEU A 222 -0.77 10.10 8.06
N GLY A 223 -0.21 10.19 9.27
CA GLY A 223 0.24 11.46 9.84
C GLY A 223 1.52 12.01 9.20
N SER A 224 2.45 11.14 8.81
CA SER A 224 3.75 11.54 8.23
C SER A 224 3.81 11.40 6.70
N GLY A 225 2.89 10.63 6.12
CA GLY A 225 2.96 10.26 4.71
C GLY A 225 4.04 9.22 4.38
N LEU A 226 4.73 8.66 5.37
CA LEU A 226 5.79 7.66 5.16
C LEU A 226 5.24 6.24 5.10
N VAL A 227 5.83 5.42 4.24
CA VAL A 227 5.65 3.96 4.22
C VAL A 227 6.93 3.32 4.75
N VAL A 228 6.80 2.58 5.86
CA VAL A 228 7.89 1.74 6.37
C VAL A 228 7.79 0.37 5.71
N LEU A 229 8.77 0.04 4.87
CA LEU A 229 8.85 -1.23 4.13
C LEU A 229 9.88 -2.16 4.76
N GLY A 230 9.54 -3.44 4.86
CA GLY A 230 10.44 -4.54 5.22
C GLY A 230 10.30 -5.71 4.27
N THR A 231 11.37 -6.49 4.08
CA THR A 231 11.37 -7.72 3.29
C THR A 231 11.75 -8.90 4.18
N ASP A 232 11.19 -10.08 3.92
CA ASP A 232 11.54 -11.31 4.65
C ASP A 232 12.86 -11.94 4.15
N SER A 233 13.51 -11.34 3.14
CA SER A 233 14.81 -11.78 2.63
C SER A 233 15.90 -11.51 3.66
N LYS A 234 16.74 -12.52 3.93
CA LYS A 234 17.92 -12.46 4.83
C LYS A 234 18.92 -11.33 4.51
N ASP A 235 18.76 -10.62 3.40
CA ASP A 235 19.62 -9.52 2.93
C ASP A 235 19.17 -8.12 3.40
N SER A 236 18.30 -8.03 4.41
CA SER A 236 17.71 -6.78 4.92
C SER A 236 18.72 -5.76 5.51
N GLU A 237 20.01 -6.07 5.53
CA GLU A 237 21.05 -5.22 6.14
C GLU A 237 21.49 -4.05 5.24
N VAL A 238 21.10 -4.03 3.95
CA VAL A 238 21.57 -3.01 2.99
C VAL A 238 20.63 -1.79 2.89
N ALA A 239 19.36 -1.91 3.30
CA ALA A 239 18.37 -0.83 3.11
C ALA A 239 18.24 0.16 4.29
N SER A 240 18.95 -0.06 5.40
CA SER A 240 18.85 0.77 6.62
C SER A 240 20.05 1.70 6.87
N ALA A 241 20.97 1.85 5.91
CA ALA A 241 22.11 2.76 6.07
C ALA A 241 21.69 4.22 5.79
N GLU A 242 21.31 4.96 6.83
CA GLU A 242 21.27 6.42 6.79
C GLU A 242 22.63 7.00 6.36
N PRO A 243 22.67 8.13 5.63
CA PRO A 243 23.93 8.80 5.34
C PRO A 243 24.50 9.38 6.63
N LYS A 244 25.58 8.77 7.14
CA LYS A 244 26.38 9.36 8.23
C LYS A 244 26.82 10.75 7.82
N LYS A 245 26.30 11.79 8.49
CA LYS A 245 26.77 13.17 8.37
C LYS A 245 28.29 13.18 8.54
N LYS A 246 29.03 13.60 7.49
CA LYS A 246 30.46 13.90 7.59
C LYS A 246 30.67 14.94 8.69
N LYS A 247 31.26 14.53 9.82
CA LYS A 247 31.87 15.46 10.77
C LYS A 247 33.05 16.10 10.05
N THR A 248 32.90 17.37 9.68
CA THR A 248 34.03 18.19 9.24
C THR A 248 34.89 18.48 10.47
N ASN A 249 36.09 17.90 10.52
CA ASN A 249 37.12 18.31 11.47
C ASN A 249 37.56 19.73 11.11
N ARG A 250 37.30 20.68 12.01
CA ARG A 250 38.02 21.95 12.10
C ARG A 250 38.56 22.05 13.54
N HIS A 251 39.81 21.64 13.72
CA HIS A 251 40.73 22.26 14.67
C HIS A 251 41.42 23.40 13.91
N ALA A 252 41.83 24.53 14.45
CA ALA A 252 41.63 25.25 15.70
C ALA A 252 42.27 26.63 15.41
N ALA A 253 41.68 27.74 15.87
CA ALA A 253 42.42 28.98 16.10
C ALA A 253 41.63 29.83 17.10
N SER A 254 42.31 30.12 18.20
CA SER A 254 41.96 30.97 19.34
C SER A 254 41.92 32.46 18.99
N GLU A 255 41.14 33.22 19.75
CA GLU A 255 41.39 34.58 20.32
C GLU A 255 40.02 35.12 20.77
N ASN A 256 39.73 35.20 22.07
CA ASN A 256 40.05 36.21 23.10
C ASN A 256 39.07 37.39 23.12
N GLU A 257 38.79 37.89 24.35
CA GLU A 257 37.94 39.04 24.73
C GLU A 257 36.42 38.77 24.71
N GLY A 258 35.58 39.12 25.69
CA GLY A 258 35.70 39.97 26.87
C GLY A 258 34.34 40.68 27.08
N ARG A 259 33.93 40.83 28.35
CA ARG A 259 32.85 41.69 28.89
C ARG A 259 31.36 41.27 28.84
N GLU A 260 30.86 40.98 30.05
CA GLU A 260 29.77 41.67 30.77
C GLU A 260 28.54 42.20 29.99
N ALA A 261 27.35 41.70 30.34
CA ALA A 261 26.25 42.52 30.85
C ALA A 261 25.13 41.65 31.46
N LYS A 262 24.76 41.98 32.70
CA LYS A 262 23.54 41.56 33.40
C LYS A 262 22.34 42.32 32.84
N HIS A 263 21.20 41.66 32.68
CA HIS A 263 19.92 42.29 33.03
C HIS A 263 18.88 41.23 33.40
N GLU A 264 18.47 41.28 34.66
CA GLU A 264 17.17 40.83 35.14
C GLU A 264 16.07 41.63 34.43
N ILE A 265 14.90 41.03 34.26
CA ILE A 265 13.60 41.61 34.66
C ILE A 265 12.61 40.45 34.79
N SER A 266 11.97 40.45 35.95
CA SER A 266 10.84 39.67 36.40
C SER A 266 9.55 40.03 35.65
N ASP A 267 8.56 39.14 35.72
CA ASP A 267 7.18 39.42 36.15
C ASP A 267 6.32 38.20 35.76
N GLU A 268 6.01 37.32 36.71
CA GLU A 268 4.85 37.36 37.62
C GLU A 268 3.47 37.18 36.96
N ARG A 269 2.75 36.20 37.54
CA ARG A 269 1.28 36.04 37.66
C ARG A 269 0.51 35.53 36.44
N SER A 270 -0.56 34.74 36.58
CA SER A 270 -1.17 33.94 37.66
C SER A 270 -2.51 33.44 37.13
N GLY A 271 -3.02 32.32 37.65
CA GLY A 271 -4.47 32.02 37.69
C GLY A 271 -4.94 31.06 36.60
N ALA A 272 -5.12 29.76 36.87
CA ALA A 272 -6.19 29.13 37.65
C ALA A 272 -7.57 29.13 36.95
N ASN A 273 -7.97 27.96 36.45
CA ASN A 273 -9.31 27.34 36.58
C ASN A 273 -9.46 26.24 35.52
N ASN A 274 -10.31 25.23 35.63
CA ASN A 274 -10.85 24.44 36.73
C ASN A 274 -11.50 23.24 36.02
N LYS A 275 -11.42 22.07 36.64
CA LYS A 275 -12.14 20.85 36.23
C LYS A 275 -13.62 21.15 36.01
N LYS A 276 -14.19 20.62 34.93
CA LYS A 276 -15.55 20.05 34.96
C LYS A 276 -15.70 18.91 33.97
N SER A 277 -15.71 17.72 34.57
CA SER A 277 -16.29 16.47 34.08
C SER A 277 -17.56 16.69 33.25
N ARG A 278 -17.60 16.11 32.04
CA ARG A 278 -18.83 15.72 31.35
C ARG A 278 -18.65 14.36 30.69
N LYS A 279 -19.27 13.38 31.35
CA LYS A 279 -20.04 12.24 30.85
C LYS A 279 -19.59 11.56 29.54
N SER A 280 -19.29 10.28 29.71
CA SER A 280 -19.34 9.19 28.74
C SER A 280 -20.36 9.39 27.60
N THR A 281 -19.87 9.35 26.36
CA THR A 281 -20.67 8.94 25.20
C THR A 281 -20.09 7.65 24.65
N GLN A 282 -20.96 6.65 24.68
CA GLN A 282 -20.78 5.26 24.32
C GLN A 282 -21.06 5.13 22.81
N ASN A 283 -20.16 4.47 22.09
CA ASN A 283 -20.37 3.77 20.80
C ASN A 283 -21.50 4.26 19.86
N ASP A 284 -21.23 5.29 19.05
CA ASP A 284 -22.06 5.65 17.89
C ASP A 284 -21.35 5.44 16.53
N PHE A 285 -20.23 4.70 16.49
CA PHE A 285 -19.47 4.51 15.23
C PHE A 285 -20.10 3.49 14.26
N TYR A 286 -21.19 2.81 14.65
CA TYR A 286 -21.82 1.79 13.81
C TYR A 286 -23.32 1.67 14.09
N LYS A 287 -24.10 2.68 13.67
CA LYS A 287 -25.54 2.48 13.42
C LYS A 287 -25.75 2.47 11.91
N PRO A 288 -26.46 1.46 11.35
CA PRO A 288 -26.88 1.51 9.97
C PRO A 288 -27.75 2.77 9.78
N ARG A 289 -27.53 3.51 8.70
CA ARG A 289 -28.45 4.57 8.30
C ARG A 289 -29.63 3.89 7.61
N ASP A 290 -30.83 4.16 8.12
CA ASP A 290 -32.10 3.82 7.49
C ASP A 290 -32.22 4.45 6.09
#